data_AF-A0A933ZYU6-F1
#
_entry.id   AF-A0A933ZYU6-F1
#
_cell.length_a   1.000
_cell.length_b   1.000
_cell.length_c   1.000
_cell.angle_alpha   90.00
_cell.angle_beta   90.00
_cell.angle_gamma   90.00
#
_symmetry.space_group_name_H-M   'P 1'
#
loop_
_entity.id
_entity.type
_entity.pdbx_description
1 polymer ?
#
loop_
_entity_poly.entity_id
_entity_poly.type
_entity_poly.pdbx_seq_one_letter_code
_entity_poly.pdbx_strand_id
1 'polypeptide(L)' 'MPSKEAQLIGAALLDIAEHGLDGTVDRKPIQGKLWELRLAQNRIFYVLLTGPVMVLLHAYKKQSQ' A
#
# COMPACT_ATOMS: atom_id res chain seq x y z
N MET A 1 -12.91 -0.21 18.64
CA MET A 1 -12.71 -1.16 17.51
C MET A 1 -12.21 -0.38 16.30
N PRO A 2 -11.29 -0.92 15.48
CA PRO A 2 -10.81 -0.22 14.28
C PRO A 2 -11.94 -0.02 13.28
N SER A 3 -11.93 1.09 12.53
CA SER A 3 -12.90 1.31 11.44
C SER A 3 -12.75 0.22 10.37
N LYS A 4 -13.81 -0.04 9.59
CA LYS A 4 -13.77 -0.97 8.45
C LYS A 4 -12.64 -0.62 7.47
N GLU A 5 -12.34 0.67 7.35
CA GLU A 5 -11.23 1.19 6.55
C GLU A 5 -9.86 0.80 7.12
N ALA A 6 -9.65 0.97 8.43
CA ALA A 6 -8.40 0.56 9.08
C ALA A 6 -8.18 -0.97 8.97
N GLN A 7 -9.26 -1.76 9.05
CA GLN A 7 -9.19 -3.21 8.87
C GLN A 7 -8.77 -3.60 7.45
N LEU A 8 -9.30 -2.92 6.43
CA LEU A 8 -8.93 -3.16 5.02
C LEU A 8 -7.45 -2.83 4.76
N ILE A 9 -6.96 -1.71 5.30
CA ILE A 9 -5.54 -1.34 5.18
C ILE A 9 -4.67 -2.37 5.91
N GLY A 10 -5.01 -2.72 7.14
CA GLY A 10 -4.26 -3.69 7.93
C GLY A 10 -4.16 -5.06 7.27
N ALA A 11 -5.29 -5.58 6.75
CA ALA A 11 -5.32 -6.85 6.05
C ALA A 11 -4.45 -6.85 4.78
N ALA A 12 -4.50 -5.77 3.99
CA ALA A 12 -3.68 -5.65 2.79
C ALA A 12 -2.18 -5.57 3.11
N LEU A 13 -1.79 -4.86 4.16
CA LEU A 13 -0.38 -4.77 4.58
C LEU A 13 0.12 -6.11 5.15
N LEU A 14 -0.73 -6.85 5.86
CA LEU A 14 -0.39 -8.18 6.37
C LEU A 14 -0.20 -9.19 5.24
N ASP A 15 -1.12 -9.22 4.26
CA ASP A 15 -1.01 -10.05 3.06
C ASP A 15 0.30 -9.78 2.31
N ILE A 16 0.66 -8.50 2.15
CA ILE A 16 1.93 -8.11 1.53
C ILE A 16 3.15 -8.56 2.36
N ALA A 17 3.06 -8.50 3.69
CA ALA A 17 4.16 -8.94 4.55
C ALA A 17 4.36 -10.47 4.51
N GLU A 18 3.28 -11.25 4.38
CA GLU A 18 3.32 -12.71 4.38
C GLU A 18 3.61 -13.31 3.00
N HIS A 19 3.09 -12.70 1.95
CA HIS A 19 3.11 -13.25 0.59
C HIS A 19 3.85 -12.36 -0.40
N GLY A 20 4.44 -11.25 0.07
CA GLY A 20 5.10 -10.30 -0.79
C GLY A 20 4.11 -9.58 -1.71
N LEU A 21 4.59 -9.18 -2.87
CA LEU A 21 3.85 -8.31 -3.78
C LEU A 21 3.06 -9.07 -4.85
N ASP A 22 2.94 -10.39 -4.75
CA ASP A 22 2.24 -11.22 -5.73
C ASP A 22 0.72 -11.26 -5.51
N GLY A 23 0.23 -10.53 -4.49
CA GLY A 23 -1.18 -10.40 -4.16
C GLY A 23 -2.01 -9.52 -5.11
N THR A 24 -3.31 -9.44 -4.81
CA THR A 24 -4.34 -8.76 -5.64
C THR A 24 -4.41 -7.25 -5.41
N VAL A 25 -3.60 -6.69 -4.51
CA VAL A 25 -3.61 -5.26 -4.19
C VAL A 25 -3.14 -4.46 -5.40
N ASP A 26 -4.01 -3.56 -5.88
CA ASP A 26 -3.71 -2.64 -6.99
C ASP A 26 -2.54 -1.72 -6.62
N ARG A 27 -1.60 -1.62 -7.55
CA ARG A 27 -0.33 -0.91 -7.41
C ARG A 27 -0.05 -0.10 -8.66
N LYS A 28 0.32 1.16 -8.47
CA LYS A 28 0.72 2.03 -9.57
C LYS A 28 2.18 2.48 -9.41
N PRO A 29 3.03 2.33 -10.43
CA PRO A 29 4.32 3.01 -10.46
C PRO A 29 4.11 4.52 -10.62
N ILE A 30 4.81 5.33 -9.83
CA ILE A 30 4.78 6.79 -9.95
C ILE A 30 6.00 7.26 -10.72
N GLN A 31 7.19 7.06 -10.16
CA GLN A 31 8.46 7.42 -10.80
C GLN A 31 9.64 6.71 -10.11
N GLY A 32 10.56 6.14 -10.89
CA GLY A 32 11.74 5.46 -10.36
C GLY A 32 11.35 4.31 -9.41
N LYS A 33 11.83 4.38 -8.16
CA LYS A 33 11.50 3.39 -7.11
C LYS A 33 10.21 3.70 -6.34
N LEU A 34 9.53 4.80 -6.64
CA LEU A 34 8.32 5.23 -5.94
C LEU A 34 7.07 4.57 -6.52
N TRP A 35 6.30 3.92 -5.64
CA TRP A 35 5.06 3.21 -5.97
C TRP A 35 3.91 3.69 -5.08
N GLU A 36 2.69 3.46 -5.56
CA GLU A 36 1.44 3.74 -4.86
C GLU A 36 0.65 2.44 -4.66
N LEU A 37 0.33 2.08 -3.43
CA LEU A 37 -0.70 1.09 -3.09
C LEU A 37 -2.07 1.75 -3.15
N ARG A 38 -3.06 1.05 -3.73
CA ARG A 38 -4.41 1.57 -3.93
C ARG A 38 -5.44 0.71 -3.21
N LEU A 39 -5.91 1.23 -2.08
CA LEU A 39 -6.78 0.52 -1.15
C LEU A 39 -8.12 1.28 -1.03
N ALA A 40 -9.05 1.01 -1.95
CA ALA A 40 -10.28 1.77 -2.13
C ALA A 40 -10.02 3.28 -2.33
N GLN A 41 -10.32 4.13 -1.34
CA GLN A 41 -9.98 5.56 -1.37
C GLN A 41 -8.61 5.86 -0.77
N ASN A 42 -8.01 4.93 -0.03
CA ASN A 42 -6.69 5.14 0.58
C ASN A 42 -5.59 4.88 -0.44
N ARG A 43 -4.56 5.70 -0.34
CA ARG A 43 -3.34 5.63 -1.13
C ARG A 43 -2.17 5.62 -0.18
N ILE A 44 -1.22 4.72 -0.41
CA ILE A 44 0.00 4.65 0.39
C ILE A 44 1.17 4.65 -0.58
N PHE A 45 2.01 5.68 -0.49
CA PHE A 45 3.28 5.69 -1.20
C PHE A 45 4.28 4.80 -0.49
N TYR A 46 5.00 4.00 -1.26
CA TYR A 46 6.04 3.11 -0.74
C TYR A 46 7.21 2.99 -1.71
N VAL A 47 8.33 2.49 -1.18
CA VAL A 47 9.50 2.06 -1.95
C VAL A 47 9.90 0.65 -1.53
N LEU A 48 10.50 -0.08 -2.47
CA LEU A 48 11.22 -1.32 -2.16
C LEU A 48 12.71 -1.01 -2.05
N LEU A 49 13.29 -1.33 -0.90
CA LEU A 49 14.73 -1.30 -0.69
C LEU A 49 15.36 -2.63 -1.14
N THR A 50 16.67 -2.76 -0.95
CA THR A 50 17.35 -4.01 -1.31
C THR A 50 16.91 -5.12 -0.35
N GLY A 51 16.53 -6.29 -0.87
CA GLY A 51 15.92 -7.37 -0.09
C GLY A 51 14.40 -7.21 0.09
N PRO A 52 13.79 -7.88 1.07
CA PRO A 52 12.32 -7.90 1.25
C PRO A 52 11.77 -6.66 1.99
N VAL A 53 12.53 -5.56 2.03
CA VAL A 53 12.17 -4.40 2.85
C VAL A 53 11.30 -3.44 2.05
N MET A 54 10.04 -3.35 2.44
CA MET A 54 9.11 -2.31 2.00
C MET A 54 9.08 -1.17 3.02
N VAL A 55 9.22 0.07 2.56
CA VAL A 55 9.08 1.27 3.40
C VAL A 55 7.84 2.04 2.97
N LEU A 56 6.89 2.20 3.89
CA LEU A 56 5.73 3.06 3.71
C LEU A 56 6.15 4.51 3.99
N LEU A 57 5.90 5.41 3.05
CA LEU A 57 6.35 6.81 3.11
C LEU A 57 5.25 7.75 3.60
N HIS A 58 4.11 7.73 2.90
CA HIS A 58 3.00 8.64 3.17
C HIS A 58 1.68 7.98 2.80
N ALA A 59 0.66 8.16 3.64
CA ALA A 59 -0.69 7.69 3.39
C ALA A 59 -1.65 8.87 3.29
N TYR A 60 -2.53 8.84 2.30
CA TYR A 60 -3.56 9.86 2.10
C TYR A 60 -4.84 9.25 1.57
N LYS A 61 -5.96 9.95 1.78
CA LYS A 61 -7.20 9.63 1.08
C LYS A 61 -7.21 10.36 -0.25
N LYS A 62 -7.46 9.63 -1.33
CA LYS A 62 -7.71 10.21 -2.65
C LYS A 62 -8.92 11.14 -2.51
N GLN A 63 -8.67 12.44 -2.58
CA GLN A 63 -9.72 13.41 -2.86
C GLN A 63 -10.14 13.20 -4.32
N SER A 64 -11.44 13.26 -4.59
CA SER A 64 -11.97 13.12 -5.95
C SER A 64 -11.27 14.10 -6.89
N GLN A 65 -11.24 13.76 -8.19
CA GLN A 65 -11.10 14.84 -9.18
C GLN A 65 -12.36 15.68 -9.19
#